data_AF-A0A1L9NRH0-F1
#
_entry.id   AF-A0A1L9NRH0-F1
#
_cell.length_a   1.000
_cell.length_b   1.000
_cell.length_c   1.000
_cell.angle_alpha   90.00
_cell.angle_beta   90.00
_cell.angle_gamma   90.00
#
_symmetry.space_group_name_H-M   'P 1'
#
loop_
_entity.id
_entity.type
_entity.pdbx_description
1 polymer ?
#
loop_
_entity_poly.entity_id
_entity_poly.type
_entity_poly.pdbx_seq_one_letter_code
_entity_poly.pdbx_strand_id
1 'polypeptide(L)'
;MKHLKDPNTPINKFANSLRLMGILLLVASSIGFISYRSETGNFWDVYTLFLLHLAVAGAILAFVGERLWKILIRNSDVSRRKFYFYDEE
;
A
#
# COMPACT_ATOMS: atom_id res chain seq x y z
N MET A 1 14.57 -8.05 -18.70
CA MET A 1 13.77 -8.08 -17.46
C MET A 1 14.51 -7.58 -16.20
N LYS A 2 15.67 -6.87 -16.32
CA LYS A 2 16.32 -6.18 -15.18
C LYS A 2 15.47 -5.04 -14.59
N HIS A 3 14.55 -4.49 -15.38
CA HIS A 3 13.69 -3.36 -15.00
C HIS A 3 12.74 -3.67 -13.84
N LEU A 4 12.20 -4.88 -13.70
CA LEU A 4 11.21 -5.17 -12.63
C LEU A 4 11.81 -5.19 -11.21
N LYS A 5 13.13 -5.38 -11.08
CA LYS A 5 13.87 -5.25 -9.79
C LYS A 5 14.39 -3.84 -9.55
N ASP A 6 14.31 -2.96 -10.54
CA ASP A 6 14.71 -1.56 -10.36
C ASP A 6 13.61 -0.84 -9.57
N PRO A 7 13.90 -0.34 -8.35
CA PRO A 7 12.93 0.44 -7.58
C PRO A 7 12.46 1.69 -8.33
N ASN A 8 13.19 2.13 -9.37
CA ASN A 8 12.83 3.29 -10.16
C ASN A 8 11.85 3.03 -11.30
N THR A 9 11.41 1.80 -11.53
CA THR A 9 10.38 1.56 -12.55
C THR A 9 9.05 2.20 -12.16
N PRO A 10 8.26 2.70 -13.14
CA PRO A 10 6.98 3.35 -12.88
C PRO A 10 6.03 2.50 -12.03
N ILE A 11 6.06 1.18 -12.22
CA ILE A 11 5.18 0.22 -11.54
C ILE A 11 5.61 0.00 -10.07
N ASN A 12 6.91 -0.07 -9.80
CA ASN A 12 7.46 -0.16 -8.44
C ASN A 12 7.25 1.14 -7.65
N LYS A 13 7.44 2.30 -8.32
CA LYS A 13 7.09 3.61 -7.75
C LYS A 13 5.60 3.68 -7.41
N PHE A 14 4.74 3.26 -8.33
CA PHE A 14 3.29 3.22 -8.09
C PHE A 14 2.90 2.36 -6.89
N ALA A 15 3.42 1.12 -6.80
CA ALA A 15 3.12 0.23 -5.67
C ALA A 15 3.60 0.79 -4.32
N ASN A 16 4.80 1.38 -4.28
CA ASN A 16 5.34 2.01 -3.07
C ASN A 16 4.59 3.31 -2.70
N SER A 17 4.20 4.13 -3.69
CA SER A 17 3.37 5.31 -3.47
C SER A 17 1.99 4.95 -2.93
N LEU A 18 1.35 3.90 -3.46
CA LEU A 18 0.06 3.41 -2.98
C LEU A 18 0.15 2.95 -1.52
N ARG A 19 1.22 2.22 -1.19
CA ARG A 19 1.51 1.77 0.16
C ARG A 19 1.73 2.94 1.11
N LEU A 20 2.56 3.91 0.74
CA LEU A 20 2.86 5.08 1.54
C LEU A 20 1.61 5.93 1.78
N MET A 21 0.79 6.13 0.75
CA MET A 21 -0.45 6.88 0.85
C MET A 21 -1.45 6.20 1.80
N GLY A 22 -1.56 4.87 1.74
CA GLY A 22 -2.36 4.10 2.69
C GLY A 22 -1.91 4.28 4.15
N ILE A 23 -0.60 4.26 4.41
CA ILE A 23 -0.02 4.49 5.75
C ILE A 23 -0.30 5.91 6.23
N LEU A 24 -0.14 6.92 5.37
CA LEU A 24 -0.40 8.32 5.72
C LEU A 24 -1.86 8.54 6.10
N LEU A 25 -2.80 7.96 5.35
CA LEU A 25 -4.23 8.03 5.67
C LEU A 25 -4.54 7.39 7.03
N LEU A 26 -3.93 6.24 7.34
CA LEU A 26 -4.09 5.59 8.65
C LEU A 26 -3.55 6.44 9.81
N VAL A 27 -2.40 7.08 9.63
CA VAL A 27 -1.82 7.97 10.65
C VAL A 27 -2.71 9.19 10.86
N ALA A 28 -3.15 9.83 9.77
CA ALA A 28 -4.03 10.99 9.84
C ALA A 28 -5.37 10.66 10.52
N SER A 29 -5.99 9.53 10.17
CA SER A 29 -7.21 9.07 10.81
C SER A 29 -7.01 8.76 12.29
N SER A 30 -5.89 8.12 12.65
CA SER A 30 -5.59 7.78 14.05
C SER A 30 -5.36 9.03 14.90
N ILE A 31 -4.62 10.02 14.39
CA ILE A 31 -4.43 11.31 15.06
C ILE A 31 -5.79 12.00 15.24
N GLY A 32 -6.62 12.05 14.19
CA GLY A 32 -7.97 12.61 14.28
C GLY A 32 -8.86 11.91 15.32
N PHE A 33 -8.70 10.60 15.49
CA PHE A 33 -9.43 9.80 16.47
C PHE A 33 -8.91 9.99 17.90
N ILE A 34 -7.60 10.15 18.10
CA ILE A 34 -6.98 10.34 19.43
C ILE A 34 -7.16 11.78 19.93
N SER A 35 -7.10 12.77 19.04
CA SER A 35 -7.36 14.18 19.37
C SER A 35 -8.83 14.46 19.73
N TYR A 36 -9.68 13.43 19.72
CA TYR A 36 -11.07 13.49 20.11
C TYR A 36 -11.24 13.74 21.62
N ARG A 37 -11.88 14.87 21.96
CA ARG A 37 -12.34 15.21 23.31
C ARG A 37 -13.78 15.72 23.16
N SER A 38 -14.77 15.00 23.70
CA SER A 38 -16.18 15.25 23.39
C SER A 38 -17.01 15.72 24.58
N GLU A 39 -17.74 16.83 24.37
CA GLU A 39 -18.92 17.22 25.16
C GLU A 39 -20.18 17.55 24.32
N THR A 40 -20.17 17.52 22.97
CA THR A 40 -21.38 17.90 22.18
C THR A 40 -21.51 17.22 20.81
N GLY A 41 -22.72 16.77 20.44
CA GLY A 41 -23.38 16.96 19.11
C GLY A 41 -23.13 16.00 17.92
N ASN A 42 -24.22 15.54 17.27
CA ASN A 42 -24.31 14.69 16.06
C ASN A 42 -23.35 15.01 14.88
N PHE A 43 -22.85 16.24 14.73
CA PHE A 43 -21.85 16.58 13.70
C PHE A 43 -20.55 15.79 13.87
N TRP A 44 -20.21 15.47 15.11
CA TRP A 44 -18.98 14.76 15.46
C TRP A 44 -19.09 13.25 15.24
N ASP A 45 -20.29 12.68 15.22
CA ASP A 45 -20.54 11.30 14.77
C ASP A 45 -20.25 11.15 13.28
N VAL A 46 -20.63 12.15 12.47
CA VAL A 46 -20.31 12.17 11.04
C VAL A 46 -18.80 12.31 10.82
N TYR A 47 -18.13 13.12 11.63
CA TYR A 47 -16.67 13.28 11.57
C TYR A 47 -15.91 11.99 11.94
N THR A 48 -16.31 11.31 13.02
CA THR A 48 -15.71 10.02 13.41
C THR A 48 -16.01 8.91 12.40
N LEU A 49 -17.23 8.86 11.84
CA LEU A 49 -17.56 7.97 10.71
C LEU A 49 -16.69 8.25 9.49
N PHE A 50 -16.47 9.53 9.15
CA PHE A 50 -15.59 9.91 8.05
C PHE A 50 -14.15 9.46 8.29
N LEU A 51 -13.60 9.69 9.49
CA LEU A 51 -12.25 9.24 9.87
C LEU A 51 -12.13 7.71 9.81
N LEU A 52 -13.17 6.98 10.22
CA LEU A 52 -13.21 5.52 10.12
C LEU A 52 -13.15 5.06 8.66
N HIS A 53 -13.94 5.66 7.76
CA HIS A 53 -13.88 5.36 6.33
C HIS A 53 -12.51 5.66 5.75
N LEU A 54 -11.89 6.76 6.17
CA LEU A 54 -10.54 7.17 5.74
C LEU A 54 -9.48 6.16 6.21
N ALA A 55 -9.61 5.64 7.44
CA ALA A 55 -8.76 4.59 7.98
C ALA A 55 -8.90 3.29 7.18
N VAL A 56 -10.13 2.86 6.89
CA VAL A 56 -10.42 1.65 6.11
C VAL A 56 -9.86 1.78 4.68
N ALA A 57 -10.08 2.91 4.01
CA ALA A 57 -9.52 3.19 2.71
C ALA A 57 -7.97 3.16 2.73
N GLY A 58 -7.36 3.76 3.77
CA GLY A 58 -5.92 3.71 4.00
C GLY A 58 -5.39 2.28 4.14
N ALA A 59 -6.06 1.44 4.94
CA ALA A 59 -5.69 0.04 5.12
C ALA A 59 -5.77 -0.76 3.81
N ILE A 60 -6.82 -0.55 3.01
CA ILE A 60 -6.98 -1.22 1.71
C ILE A 60 -5.85 -0.80 0.77
N LEU A 61 -5.56 0.50 0.65
CA LEU A 61 -4.47 0.99 -0.20
C LEU A 61 -3.10 0.45 0.24
N ALA A 62 -2.84 0.43 1.54
CA ALA A 62 -1.61 -0.13 2.09
C ALA A 62 -1.46 -1.63 1.74
N PHE A 63 -2.53 -2.39 1.89
CA PHE A 63 -2.56 -3.82 1.57
C PHE A 63 -2.38 -4.08 0.07
N VAL A 64 -3.09 -3.34 -0.79
CA VAL A 64 -2.99 -3.48 -2.24
C VAL A 64 -1.59 -3.12 -2.72
N GLY A 65 -1.00 -2.03 -2.22
CA GLY A 65 0.38 -1.64 -2.53
C GLY A 65 1.39 -2.72 -2.14
N GLU A 66 1.26 -3.28 -0.93
CA GLU A 66 2.11 -4.38 -0.44
C GLU A 66 1.96 -5.66 -1.27
N ARG A 67 0.72 -6.03 -1.65
CA ARG A 67 0.46 -7.20 -2.51
C ARG A 67 1.04 -7.01 -3.90
N LEU A 68 0.85 -5.84 -4.52
CA LEU A 68 1.41 -5.51 -5.81
C LEU A 68 2.94 -5.57 -5.77
N TRP A 69 3.56 -4.96 -4.76
CA TRP A 69 5.01 -5.03 -4.56
C TRP A 69 5.53 -6.46 -4.48
N LYS A 70 4.89 -7.31 -3.67
CA LYS A 70 5.26 -8.74 -3.55
C LYS A 70 5.11 -9.50 -4.86
N ILE A 71 4.05 -9.23 -5.64
CA ILE A 71 3.83 -9.85 -6.96
C ILE A 71 4.92 -9.41 -7.94
N LEU A 72 5.28 -8.14 -7.94
CA LEU A 72 6.32 -7.59 -8.82
C LEU A 72 7.69 -8.21 -8.52
N ILE A 73 8.06 -8.30 -7.24
CA ILE A 73 9.28 -8.99 -6.82
C ILE A 73 9.24 -10.46 -7.24
N ARG A 74 8.15 -11.18 -6.93
CA ARG A 74 8.03 -12.62 -7.25
C ARG A 74 8.18 -12.87 -8.74
N ASN A 75 7.49 -12.10 -9.60
CA ASN A 75 7.57 -12.24 -11.05
C ASN A 75 8.94 -11.80 -11.62
N SER A 76 9.60 -10.83 -11.01
CA SER A 76 10.98 -10.45 -11.37
C SER A 76 12.00 -11.56 -11.10
N ASP A 77 11.68 -12.50 -10.21
CA ASP A 77 12.55 -13.62 -9.85
C ASP A 77 12.34 -14.86 -10.74
N VAL A 78 11.14 -15.02 -11.32
CA VAL A 78 10.85 -16.10 -12.28
C VAL A 78 11.70 -15.98 -13.55
N SER A 79 12.08 -14.78 -13.97
CA SER A 79 13.00 -14.62 -15.12
C SER A 79 14.41 -15.14 -14.84
N ARG A 80 14.84 -15.27 -13.58
CA ARG A 80 16.11 -15.93 -13.23
C ARG A 80 15.98 -17.46 -13.21
N ARG A 81 14.78 -18.01 -13.02
CA ARG A 81 14.55 -19.46 -13.02
C ARG A 81 14.47 -20.08 -14.42
N LYS A 82 14.35 -19.29 -15.48
CA LYS A 82 14.34 -19.79 -16.87
C LYS A 82 15.74 -20.02 -17.49
N PHE A 83 16.83 -19.77 -16.76
CA PHE A 83 18.19 -19.96 -17.27
C PHE A 83 18.92 -21.21 -16.75
N TYR A 84 18.23 -22.11 -16.04
CA TYR A 84 18.81 -23.41 -15.62
C TYR A 84 18.27 -24.61 -16.42
N PHE A 85 17.75 -24.37 -17.64
CA PHE A 85 17.31 -25.42 -18.58
C PHE A 85 17.85 -25.19 -20.00
N TYR A 86 19.02 -24.56 -20.12
CA TYR A 86 19.80 -24.55 -21.36
C TYR A 86 21.24 -24.92 -21.02
N ASP A 87 21.40 -26.16 -20.57
CA ASP A 87 22.62 -26.93 -20.83
C ASP A 87 22.15 -28.28 -21.39
N GLU A 88 22.87 -28.72 -22.43
CA GLU A 88 22.86 -30.04 -23.07
C GLU A 88 21.77 -30.34 -24.13
N GLU A 89 21.97 -29.83 -25.34
CA GLU A 89 22.36 -30.62 -26.56
C GLU A 89 22.62 -29.70 -27.77
#